data_AF-A0A7C3AHD7-F1
#
_entry.id   AF-A0A7C3AHD7-F1
#
_cell.length_a   1.000
_cell.length_b   1.000
_cell.length_c   1.000
_cell.angle_alpha   90.00
_cell.angle_beta   90.00
_cell.angle_gamma   90.00
#
_symmetry.space_group_name_H-M   'P 1'
#
loop_
_entity.id
_entity.type
_entity.pdbx_description
1 polymer ?
#
loop_
_entity_poly.entity_id
_entity_poly.type
_entity_poly.pdbx_seq_one_letter_code
_entity_poly.pdbx_strand_id
1 'polypeptide(L)'
;LQTWGCCSHCALGVAARTGKDIEVREKDRLTGKPVIVKTFDGKVASLTPPTAVAWFGQRPKPDGTWASAGCFHQGFFTDADSLKKWVQANPYETGRLIPISQALADKMKLSPEQIQKACKIGECSPK
;
A
#
# COMPACT_ATOMS: atom_id res chain seq x y z
N LEU A 1 13.88 0.72 -15.61
CA LEU A 1 14.29 1.19 -14.26
C LEU A 1 13.58 0.33 -13.23
N GLN A 2 14.30 -0.18 -12.22
CA GLN A 2 13.70 -0.84 -11.06
C GLN A 2 13.96 0.02 -9.83
N THR A 3 12.97 0.09 -8.94
CA THR A 3 13.09 0.79 -7.67
C THR A 3 12.21 0.13 -6.62
N TRP A 4 12.30 0.59 -5.39
CA TRP A 4 11.70 -0.05 -4.22
C TRP A 4 10.85 0.92 -3.41
N GLY A 5 9.81 0.39 -2.76
CA GLY A 5 9.16 1.06 -1.64
C GLY A 5 9.40 0.25 -0.37
N CYS A 6 9.59 0.92 0.77
CA CYS A 6 9.74 0.24 2.07
C CYS A 6 8.47 -0.48 2.55
N CYS A 7 7.33 -0.24 1.90
CA CYS A 7 6.10 -1.01 2.06
C CYS A 7 5.24 -0.95 0.78
N SER A 8 4.20 -1.78 0.75
CA SER A 8 3.19 -1.87 -0.31
C SER A 8 2.61 -0.52 -0.74
N HIS A 9 2.24 0.33 0.21
CA HIS A 9 1.65 1.64 -0.11
C HIS A 9 2.71 2.62 -0.64
N CYS A 10 3.96 2.54 -0.19
CA CYS A 10 5.06 3.34 -0.74
C CYS A 10 5.43 2.89 -2.15
N ALA A 11 5.36 1.59 -2.45
CA ALA A 11 5.57 1.07 -3.79
C ALA A 11 4.55 1.64 -4.79
N LEU A 12 3.27 1.75 -4.40
CA LEU A 12 2.25 2.45 -5.22
C LEU A 12 2.55 3.94 -5.37
N GLY A 13 3.05 4.58 -4.31
CA GLY A 13 3.38 6.01 -4.34
C GLY A 13 4.46 6.39 -5.34
N VAL A 14 5.23 5.43 -5.86
CA VAL A 14 6.22 5.69 -6.93
C VAL A 14 5.54 6.25 -8.18
N ALA A 15 4.31 5.83 -8.47
CA ALA A 15 3.52 6.39 -9.56
C ALA A 15 3.30 7.90 -9.34
N ALA A 16 2.86 8.28 -8.14
CA ALA A 16 2.63 9.68 -7.79
C ALA A 16 3.91 10.52 -7.84
N ARG A 17 5.04 9.99 -7.35
CA ARG A 17 6.32 10.72 -7.36
C ARG A 17 6.88 10.91 -8.77
N THR A 18 6.78 9.89 -9.61
CA THR A 18 7.46 9.88 -10.92
C THR A 18 6.57 10.30 -12.08
N GLY A 19 5.25 10.31 -11.89
CA GLY A 19 4.27 10.53 -12.94
C GLY A 19 4.25 9.41 -14.00
N LYS A 20 4.86 8.25 -13.71
CA LYS A 20 4.98 7.14 -14.66
C LYS A 20 4.02 6.00 -14.31
N ASP A 21 3.67 5.25 -15.32
CA ASP A 21 3.07 3.93 -15.15
C ASP A 21 4.08 2.96 -14.56
N ILE A 22 3.63 2.16 -13.58
CA ILE A 22 4.48 1.23 -12.84
C ILE A 22 3.84 -0.15 -12.75
N GLU A 23 4.70 -1.14 -12.52
CA GLU A 23 4.31 -2.46 -12.06
C GLU A 23 4.86 -2.66 -10.63
N VAL A 24 3.97 -2.89 -9.68
CA VAL A 24 4.33 -3.25 -8.30
C VAL A 24 4.19 -4.75 -8.15
N ARG A 25 5.22 -5.40 -7.62
CA ARG A 25 5.23 -6.82 -7.25
C ARG A 25 5.44 -6.93 -5.75
N GLU A 26 4.43 -7.39 -5.05
CA GLU A 26 4.47 -7.63 -3.60
C GLU A 26 4.11 -9.10 -3.32
N LYS A 27 4.30 -9.52 -2.08
CA LYS A 27 3.79 -10.79 -1.57
C LYS A 27 2.63 -10.52 -0.61
N ASP A 28 1.64 -11.39 -0.66
CA ASP A 28 0.60 -11.48 0.36
C ASP A 28 1.24 -11.63 1.74
N ARG A 29 0.83 -10.79 2.69
CA ARG A 29 1.48 -10.67 4.00
C ARG A 29 1.29 -11.91 4.88
N LEU A 30 0.31 -12.76 4.60
CA LEU A 30 0.05 -14.01 5.31
C LEU A 30 0.72 -15.20 4.63
N THR A 31 0.49 -15.34 3.34
CA THR A 31 0.76 -16.57 2.58
C THR A 31 2.01 -16.50 1.71
N GLY A 32 2.55 -15.31 1.48
CA GLY A 32 3.71 -15.10 0.60
C GLY A 32 3.39 -15.19 -0.90
N LYS A 33 2.14 -15.47 -1.29
CA LYS A 33 1.71 -15.56 -2.70
C LYS A 33 1.83 -14.19 -3.40
N PRO A 34 2.09 -14.15 -4.71
CA PRO A 34 2.33 -12.89 -5.40
C PRO A 34 1.06 -12.04 -5.52
N VAL A 35 1.24 -10.72 -5.35
CA VAL A 35 0.28 -9.67 -5.70
C VAL A 35 0.96 -8.73 -6.67
N ILE A 36 0.41 -8.58 -7.88
CA ILE A 36 0.94 -7.73 -8.94
C ILE A 36 -0.08 -6.64 -9.28
N VAL A 37 0.35 -5.38 -9.23
CA VAL A 37 -0.46 -4.22 -9.57
C VAL A 37 0.20 -3.52 -10.75
N LYS A 38 -0.54 -3.31 -11.85
CA LYS A 38 -0.08 -2.46 -12.95
C LYS A 38 -0.91 -1.20 -12.99
N THR A 39 -0.25 -0.06 -13.14
CA THR A 39 -0.94 1.23 -13.29
C THR A 39 -0.94 1.70 -14.74
N PHE A 40 -1.97 2.44 -15.11
CA PHE A 40 -2.03 3.20 -16.35
C PHE A 40 -2.75 4.52 -16.07
N ASP A 41 -2.15 5.64 -16.47
CA ASP A 41 -2.73 6.98 -16.30
C ASP A 41 -3.17 7.26 -14.85
N GLY A 42 -2.29 6.95 -13.90
CA GLY A 42 -2.53 7.16 -12.47
C GLY A 42 -3.60 6.25 -11.84
N LYS A 43 -4.12 5.25 -12.56
CA LYS A 43 -5.14 4.31 -12.09
C LYS A 43 -4.64 2.88 -12.13
N VAL A 44 -5.29 1.97 -11.39
CA VAL A 44 -5.01 0.53 -11.50
C VAL A 44 -5.57 0.03 -12.83
N ALA A 45 -4.68 -0.42 -13.72
CA ALA A 45 -5.03 -0.98 -15.02
C ALA A 45 -5.27 -2.49 -14.94
N SER A 46 -4.48 -3.19 -14.12
CA SER A 46 -4.72 -4.61 -13.82
C SER A 46 -4.21 -4.97 -12.44
N LEU A 47 -4.83 -6.00 -11.87
CA LEU A 47 -4.56 -6.51 -10.54
C LEU A 47 -4.55 -8.04 -10.58
N THR A 48 -3.47 -8.65 -10.08
CA THR A 48 -3.32 -10.12 -10.05
C THR A 48 -2.94 -10.57 -8.63
N PRO A 49 -3.76 -11.40 -7.97
CA PRO A 49 -5.10 -11.82 -8.40
C PRO A 49 -6.09 -10.65 -8.41
N PRO A 50 -7.19 -10.69 -9.19
CA PRO A 50 -8.19 -9.62 -9.24
C PRO A 50 -8.87 -9.33 -7.89
N THR A 51 -8.83 -10.30 -6.97
CA THR A 51 -9.38 -10.23 -5.62
C THR A 51 -8.48 -9.53 -4.62
N ALA A 52 -7.26 -9.12 -5.02
CA ALA A 52 -6.27 -8.61 -4.08
C ALA A 52 -6.73 -7.32 -3.39
N VAL A 53 -6.41 -7.21 -2.09
CA VAL A 53 -6.79 -6.09 -1.22
C VAL A 53 -5.59 -5.58 -0.46
N ALA A 54 -5.73 -4.39 0.13
CA ALA A 54 -4.72 -3.80 1.00
C ALA A 54 -5.23 -3.63 2.43
N TRP A 55 -4.33 -3.82 3.39
CA TRP A 55 -4.52 -3.38 4.77
C TRP A 55 -3.96 -1.97 4.92
N PHE A 56 -4.83 -1.02 5.27
CA PHE A 56 -4.44 0.30 5.69
C PHE A 56 -4.30 0.36 7.20
N GLY A 57 -3.08 0.17 7.71
CA GLY A 57 -2.79 0.31 9.14
C GLY A 57 -3.01 1.74 9.59
N GLN A 58 -3.81 1.92 10.64
CA GLN A 58 -4.19 3.22 11.20
C GLN A 58 -4.11 3.20 12.71
N ARG A 59 -3.71 4.32 13.29
CA ARG A 59 -3.70 4.55 14.74
C ARG A 59 -4.57 5.75 15.10
N PRO A 60 -5.24 5.73 16.26
CA PRO A 60 -5.92 6.90 16.77
C PRO A 60 -4.91 7.99 17.14
N LYS A 61 -5.32 9.23 16.96
CA LYS A 61 -4.63 10.42 17.46
C LYS A 61 -5.32 10.93 18.74
N PRO A 62 -4.64 11.76 19.54
CA PRO A 62 -5.25 12.38 20.72
C PRO A 62 -6.51 13.20 20.42
N ASP A 63 -6.66 13.71 19.19
CA ASP A 63 -7.82 14.50 18.73
C ASP A 63 -9.02 13.63 18.28
N GLY A 64 -8.96 12.31 18.46
CA GLY A 64 -10.01 11.38 18.04
C GLY A 64 -10.02 11.03 16.55
N THR A 65 -9.16 11.67 15.74
CA THR A 65 -9.00 11.31 14.33
C THR A 65 -8.07 10.10 14.17
N TRP A 66 -8.11 9.47 13.00
CA TRP A 66 -7.23 8.35 12.67
C TRP A 66 -6.17 8.81 11.66
N ALA A 67 -4.94 8.37 11.86
CA ALA A 67 -3.85 8.58 10.92
C ALA A 67 -3.19 7.25 10.55
N SER A 68 -2.41 7.23 9.47
CA SER A 68 -1.61 6.06 9.13
C SER A 68 -0.73 5.66 10.31
N ALA A 69 -0.71 4.36 10.62
CA ALA A 69 0.18 3.78 11.62
C ALA A 69 1.65 3.74 11.13
N GLY A 70 1.90 4.06 9.86
CA GLY A 70 3.24 4.05 9.24
C GLY A 70 3.39 2.91 8.23
N CYS A 71 4.55 2.89 7.55
CA CYS A 71 4.81 1.99 6.42
C CYS A 71 4.75 0.52 6.80
N PHE A 72 5.24 0.15 7.99
CA PHE A 72 5.36 -1.24 8.42
C PHE A 72 4.04 -1.89 8.84
N HIS A 73 2.95 -1.11 8.92
CA HIS A 73 1.60 -1.58 9.20
C HIS A 73 0.73 -1.60 7.93
N GLN A 74 1.35 -1.63 6.76
CA GLN A 74 0.67 -1.71 5.46
C GLN A 74 1.00 -3.05 4.80
N GLY A 75 0.04 -3.63 4.09
CA GLY A 75 0.27 -4.92 3.43
C GLY A 75 -0.74 -5.21 2.32
N PHE A 76 -0.32 -5.98 1.33
CA PHE A 76 -1.23 -6.55 0.35
C PHE A 76 -1.59 -7.99 0.71
N PHE A 77 -2.75 -8.41 0.22
CA PHE A 77 -3.28 -9.76 0.37
C PHE A 77 -3.92 -10.19 -0.93
N THR A 78 -3.87 -11.49 -1.24
CA THR A 78 -4.51 -12.05 -2.43
C THR A 78 -6.03 -11.88 -2.42
N ASP A 79 -6.62 -11.79 -1.24
CA ASP A 79 -8.06 -11.66 -1.02
C ASP A 79 -8.36 -11.19 0.41
N ALA A 80 -9.64 -10.87 0.64
CA ALA A 80 -10.12 -10.42 1.94
C ALA A 80 -10.00 -11.48 3.04
N ASP A 81 -10.06 -12.77 2.72
CA ASP A 81 -10.01 -13.84 3.73
C ASP A 81 -8.59 -14.09 4.22
N SER A 82 -7.60 -13.99 3.34
CA SER A 82 -6.18 -13.93 3.70
C SER A 82 -5.91 -12.76 4.65
N LEU A 83 -6.45 -11.56 4.34
CA LEU A 83 -6.33 -10.40 5.22
C LEU A 83 -6.98 -10.65 6.59
N LYS A 84 -8.21 -11.16 6.64
CA LYS A 84 -8.91 -11.43 7.92
C LYS A 84 -8.13 -12.42 8.78
N LYS A 85 -7.60 -13.50 8.20
CA LYS A 85 -6.76 -14.48 8.91
C LYS A 85 -5.48 -13.84 9.43
N TRP A 86 -4.87 -12.95 8.67
CA TRP A 86 -3.72 -12.19 9.13
C TRP A 86 -4.06 -11.28 10.31
N VAL A 87 -5.17 -10.55 10.27
CA VAL A 87 -5.62 -9.71 11.40
C VAL A 87 -5.88 -10.55 12.65
N GLN A 88 -6.51 -11.72 12.51
CA GLN A 88 -6.70 -12.65 13.63
C GLN A 88 -5.38 -13.11 14.25
N ALA A 89 -4.36 -13.35 13.42
CA ALA A 89 -3.02 -13.71 13.88
C ALA A 89 -2.20 -12.53 14.44
N ASN A 90 -2.64 -11.28 14.21
CA ASN A 90 -1.94 -10.06 14.60
C ASN A 90 -2.91 -9.12 15.36
N PRO A 91 -3.37 -9.48 16.57
CA PRO A 91 -4.47 -8.80 17.26
C PRO A 91 -4.18 -7.35 17.67
N TYR A 92 -2.92 -6.92 17.63
CA TYR A 92 -2.51 -5.53 17.92
C TYR A 92 -2.47 -4.63 16.68
N GLU A 93 -2.64 -5.20 15.49
CA GLU A 93 -2.74 -4.42 14.27
C GLU A 93 -4.09 -3.70 14.23
N THR A 94 -4.02 -2.40 14.00
CA THR A 94 -5.18 -1.51 13.93
C THR A 94 -5.22 -0.87 12.55
N GLY A 95 -6.41 -0.77 11.96
CA GLY A 95 -6.54 -0.38 10.56
C GLY A 95 -7.81 -0.90 9.92
N ARG A 96 -7.83 -0.90 8.59
CA ARG A 96 -8.97 -1.38 7.80
C ARG A 96 -8.55 -1.98 6.48
N LEU A 97 -9.36 -2.90 5.97
CA LEU A 97 -9.29 -3.36 4.59
C LEU A 97 -9.72 -2.22 3.65
N ILE A 98 -8.92 -1.99 2.61
CA ILE A 98 -9.28 -1.11 1.48
C ILE A 98 -8.98 -1.80 0.14
N PRO A 99 -9.67 -1.40 -0.95
CA PRO A 99 -9.25 -1.78 -2.30
C PRO A 99 -7.85 -1.23 -2.61
N ILE A 100 -7.04 -1.97 -3.36
CA ILE A 100 -5.71 -1.50 -3.82
C ILE A 100 -5.84 -0.25 -4.71
N SER A 101 -6.94 -0.13 -5.48
CA SER A 101 -7.25 1.07 -6.25
C SER A 101 -7.42 2.32 -5.38
N GLN A 102 -8.03 2.18 -4.21
CA GLN A 102 -8.14 3.26 -3.23
C GLN A 102 -6.77 3.64 -2.68
N ALA A 103 -5.93 2.65 -2.35
CA ALA A 103 -4.57 2.89 -1.87
C ALA A 103 -3.74 3.69 -2.89
N LEU A 104 -3.83 3.34 -4.18
CA LEU A 104 -3.19 4.10 -5.27
C LEU A 104 -3.79 5.51 -5.39
N ALA A 105 -5.11 5.62 -5.48
CA ALA A 105 -5.79 6.91 -5.65
C ALA A 105 -5.42 7.90 -4.52
N ASP A 106 -5.30 7.42 -3.28
CA ASP A 106 -4.88 8.26 -2.16
C ASP A 106 -3.42 8.69 -2.26
N LYS A 107 -2.54 7.90 -2.90
CA LYS A 107 -1.17 8.35 -3.23
C LYS A 107 -1.16 9.38 -4.35
N MET A 108 -1.99 9.21 -5.37
CA MET A 108 -2.07 10.14 -6.51
C MET A 108 -2.60 11.52 -6.11
N LYS A 109 -3.31 11.64 -4.98
CA LYS A 109 -3.77 12.92 -4.42
C LYS A 109 -2.70 13.69 -3.65
N LEU A 110 -1.52 13.10 -3.40
CA LEU A 110 -0.47 13.76 -2.63
C LEU A 110 0.10 14.95 -3.40
N SER A 111 0.24 16.10 -2.73
CA SER A 111 0.94 17.25 -3.29
C SER A 111 2.46 16.98 -3.37
N PRO A 112 3.21 17.73 -4.21
CA PRO A 112 4.66 17.65 -4.25
C PRO A 112 5.33 17.80 -2.88
N GLU A 113 4.83 18.71 -2.04
CA GLU A 113 5.35 18.95 -0.68
C GLU A 113 5.07 17.75 0.24
N GLN A 114 3.91 17.09 0.09
CA GLN A 114 3.59 15.88 0.85
C GLN A 114 4.45 14.70 0.40
N ILE A 115 4.73 14.58 -0.90
CA ILE A 115 5.63 13.54 -1.45
C ILE A 115 7.06 13.74 -0.92
N GLN A 116 7.56 14.97 -0.89
CA GLN A 116 8.89 15.29 -0.34
C GLN A 116 9.01 15.00 1.16
N LYS A 117 7.95 15.27 1.94
CA LYS A 117 7.90 15.00 3.39
C LYS A 117 7.65 13.54 3.74
N ALA A 118 7.11 12.75 2.81
CA ALA A 118 6.93 11.32 3.01
C ALA A 118 8.29 10.61 3.12
N CYS A 119 8.31 9.38 3.64
CA CYS A 119 9.52 8.56 3.76
C CYS A 119 10.05 8.14 2.37
N LYS A 120 10.63 9.10 1.64
CA LYS A 120 11.33 8.99 0.36
C LYS A 120 10.67 7.98 -0.59
N ILE A 121 9.39 8.18 -0.89
CA ILE A 121 8.53 7.25 -1.64
C ILE A 121 9.27 6.72 -2.88
N GLY A 122 9.62 5.44 -2.95
CA GLY A 122 10.33 4.91 -4.12
C GLY A 122 11.84 5.06 -4.10
N GLU A 123 12.42 5.54 -3.00
CA GLU A 123 13.87 5.68 -2.75
C GLU A 123 14.24 5.01 -1.42
N CYS A 124 13.26 4.35 -0.79
CA CYS A 124 13.38 3.58 0.44
C CYS A 124 13.31 2.09 0.10
N SER A 125 14.24 1.29 0.64
CA SER A 125 14.24 -0.16 0.45
C SER A 125 13.45 -0.86 1.56
N PRO A 126 12.85 -2.04 1.29
CA PRO A 126 12.41 -2.96 2.33
C PRO A 126 13.54 -3.24 3.31
N LYS A 127 13.22 -3.41 4.59
CA LYS A 127 14.14 -3.93 5.60
C LYS A 127 14.02 -5.44 5.68
#